data_AF-A0A2N3QTV9-F1
#
_entry.id   AF-A0A2N3QTV9-F1
#
_cell.length_a   1.000
_cell.length_b   1.000
_cell.length_c   1.000
_cell.angle_alpha   90.00
_cell.angle_beta   90.00
_cell.angle_gamma   90.00
#
_symmetry.space_group_name_H-M   'P 1'
#
loop_
_entity.id
_entity.type
_entity.pdbx_description
1 polymer ?
#
loop_
_entity_poly.entity_id
_entity_poly.type
_entity_poly.pdbx_seq_one_letter_code
_entity_poly.pdbx_strand_id
1 'polypeptide(L)'
;MTSPSSTTPDGAHATDPTVETCPLHVDMVITAIDIDERHRFRMLELGLRRGTVIRVTQRSNFHGRVVAKGTERIALDGQTAAHIHVRRAEHPASPTATPTK
;
A
#
# COMPACT_ATOMS: atom_id res chain seq x y z
N MET A 1 7.55 12.70 37.65
CA MET A 1 6.42 11.81 37.31
C MET A 1 5.89 12.28 35.97
N THR A 2 6.37 11.69 34.87
CA THR A 2 5.99 12.10 33.51
C THR A 2 5.36 10.89 32.85
N SER A 3 4.11 11.06 32.41
CA SER A 3 3.20 10.05 31.91
C SER A 3 3.81 9.19 30.80
N PRO A 4 3.51 7.87 30.74
CA PRO A 4 3.81 7.09 29.55
C PRO A 4 2.80 7.43 28.45
N SER A 5 3.28 7.98 27.33
CA SER A 5 2.49 8.08 26.11
C SER A 5 2.11 6.67 25.65
N SER A 6 0.84 6.30 25.86
CA SER A 6 0.26 5.10 25.26
C SER A 6 0.16 5.33 23.75
N THR A 7 1.14 4.86 23.00
CA THR A 7 0.94 4.58 21.57
C THR A 7 -0.07 3.45 21.51
N THR A 8 -1.35 3.81 21.39
CA THR A 8 -2.39 2.86 21.01
C THR A 8 -1.95 2.27 19.67
N PRO A 9 -1.73 0.95 19.55
CA PRO A 9 -1.66 0.36 18.22
C PRO A 9 -3.03 0.61 17.62
N ASP A 10 -3.07 1.37 16.53
CA ASP A 10 -4.30 1.64 15.78
C ASP A 10 -4.81 0.30 15.25
N GLY A 11 -5.60 -0.41 16.07
CA GLY A 11 -6.16 -1.73 15.78
C GLY A 11 -7.14 -1.70 14.60
N ALA A 12 -7.30 -0.56 13.95
CA ALA A 12 -8.14 -0.34 12.78
C ALA A 12 -7.63 -1.07 11.52
N HIS A 13 -6.34 -1.42 11.43
CA HIS A 13 -5.76 -2.00 10.21
C HIS A 13 -5.67 -3.53 10.16
N ALA A 14 -6.02 -4.24 11.25
CA ALA A 14 -5.87 -5.69 11.34
C ALA A 14 -6.71 -6.49 10.30
N THR A 15 -7.72 -5.86 9.69
CA THR A 15 -8.60 -6.49 8.68
C THR A 15 -8.30 -6.05 7.24
N ASP A 16 -7.49 -5.00 7.05
CA ASP A 16 -7.12 -4.55 5.71
C ASP A 16 -6.18 -5.57 5.07
N PRO A 17 -6.40 -5.97 3.79
CA PRO A 17 -5.45 -6.80 3.08
C PRO A 17 -4.09 -6.09 2.96
N THR A 18 -3.05 -6.88 2.79
CA THR A 18 -1.68 -6.37 2.61
C THR A 18 -1.27 -6.44 1.15
N VAL A 19 -0.18 -5.76 0.78
CA VAL A 19 0.37 -5.86 -0.59
C VAL A 19 0.74 -7.29 -0.95
N GLU A 20 1.14 -8.11 0.02
CA GLU A 20 1.40 -9.53 -0.17
C GLU A 20 0.16 -10.27 -0.70
N THR A 21 -1.01 -10.05 -0.11
CA THR A 21 -2.26 -10.76 -0.43
C THR A 21 -3.12 -10.04 -1.48
N CYS A 22 -2.72 -8.84 -1.86
CA CYS A 22 -3.41 -8.01 -2.82
C CYS A 22 -3.60 -8.69 -4.20
N PRO A 23 -4.77 -8.54 -4.85
CA PRO A 23 -4.98 -8.98 -6.22
C PRO A 23 -4.08 -8.24 -7.21
N LEU A 24 -3.76 -8.91 -8.32
CA LEU A 24 -3.05 -8.28 -9.43
C LEU A 24 -3.94 -7.28 -10.16
N HIS A 25 -3.33 -6.21 -10.67
CA HIS A 25 -3.93 -5.23 -11.56
C HIS A 25 -5.12 -4.44 -11.00
N VAL A 26 -5.31 -4.46 -9.68
CA VAL A 26 -6.30 -3.63 -8.97
C VAL A 26 -5.59 -2.44 -8.33
N ASP A 27 -6.16 -1.25 -8.49
CA ASP A 27 -5.68 -0.04 -7.82
C ASP A 27 -6.03 -0.09 -6.34
N MET A 28 -5.02 0.08 -5.50
CA MET A 28 -5.14 0.03 -4.05
C MET A 28 -4.52 1.28 -3.44
N VAL A 29 -5.15 1.83 -2.41
CA VAL A 29 -4.59 2.92 -1.60
C VAL A 29 -3.89 2.33 -0.38
N ILE A 30 -2.66 2.78 -0.10
CA ILE A 30 -1.94 2.42 1.12
C ILE A 30 -2.64 3.06 2.32
N THR A 31 -3.02 2.24 3.30
CA THR A 31 -3.68 2.67 4.54
C THR A 31 -2.69 2.76 5.70
N ALA A 32 -1.73 1.84 5.79
CA ALA A 32 -0.65 1.86 6.78
C ALA A 32 0.62 1.18 6.25
N ILE A 33 1.76 1.48 6.89
CA ILE A 33 3.05 0.82 6.65
C ILE A 33 3.66 0.53 8.02
N ASP A 34 3.57 -0.73 8.45
CA ASP A 34 3.96 -1.18 9.79
C ASP A 34 5.37 -1.78 9.77
N ILE A 35 6.33 -0.98 9.33
CA ILE A 35 7.74 -1.34 9.22
C ILE A 35 8.52 -0.61 10.32
N ASP A 36 9.58 -1.25 10.85
CA ASP A 36 10.44 -0.63 11.84
C ASP A 36 11.05 0.72 11.38
N GLU A 37 11.49 1.51 12.36
CA GLU A 37 12.02 2.86 12.12
C GLU A 37 13.24 2.85 11.19
N ARG A 38 14.03 1.77 11.20
CA ARG A 38 15.25 1.63 10.39
C ARG A 38 14.96 1.57 8.90
N HIS A 39 13.81 0.99 8.53
CA HIS A 39 13.41 0.81 7.14
C HIS A 39 12.37 1.85 6.67
N ARG A 40 11.82 2.66 7.58
CA ARG A 40 10.83 3.71 7.28
C ARG A 40 11.33 4.77 6.28
N PHE A 41 12.56 5.25 6.43
CA PHE A 41 13.13 6.27 5.54
C PHE A 41 13.20 5.82 4.09
N ARG A 42 13.59 4.56 3.86
CA ARG A 42 13.64 3.96 2.52
C ARG A 42 12.26 3.94 1.84
N MET A 43 11.19 3.70 2.61
CA MET A 43 9.82 3.73 2.06
C MET A 43 9.42 5.15 1.63
N LEU A 44 9.78 6.16 2.42
CA LEU A 44 9.53 7.56 2.09
C LEU A 44 10.30 8.01 0.85
N GLU A 45 11.55 7.60 0.69
CA GLU A 45 12.36 7.86 -0.52
C GLU A 45 11.73 7.27 -1.78
N LEU A 46 11.14 6.08 -1.67
CA LEU A 46 10.38 5.44 -2.76
C LEU A 46 9.00 6.07 -2.98
N GLY A 47 8.58 7.00 -2.12
CA GLY A 47 7.27 7.63 -2.16
C GLY A 47 6.11 6.70 -1.75
N LEU A 48 6.41 5.60 -1.08
CA LEU A 48 5.42 4.71 -0.47
C LEU A 48 5.03 5.27 0.89
N ARG A 49 3.80 5.79 0.98
CA ARG A 49 3.23 6.37 2.20
C ARG A 49 1.72 6.18 2.19
N ARG A 50 1.09 6.36 3.35
CA ARG A 50 -0.37 6.37 3.47
C ARG A 50 -0.99 7.35 2.46
N GLY A 51 -2.05 6.92 1.80
CA GLY A 51 -2.75 7.65 0.74
C GLY A 51 -2.16 7.47 -0.66
N THR A 52 -0.98 6.87 -0.80
CA THR A 52 -0.41 6.56 -2.13
C THR A 52 -1.22 5.44 -2.79
N VAL A 53 -1.62 5.66 -4.04
CA VAL A 53 -2.23 4.63 -4.89
C VAL A 53 -1.13 3.80 -5.55
N ILE A 54 -1.24 2.48 -5.43
CA ILE A 54 -0.36 1.50 -6.02
C ILE A 54 -1.16 0.41 -6.72
N ARG A 55 -0.52 -0.29 -7.66
CA ARG A 55 -1.10 -1.47 -8.30
C ARG A 55 -0.08 -2.59 -8.35
N VAL A 56 -0.41 -3.75 -7.80
CA VAL A 56 0.46 -4.93 -7.94
C VAL A 56 0.41 -5.38 -9.40
N THR A 57 1.56 -5.32 -10.07
CA THR A 57 1.70 -5.71 -11.48
C THR A 57 2.22 -7.13 -11.64
N GLN A 58 2.98 -7.63 -10.67
CA GLN A 58 3.59 -8.96 -10.74
C GLN A 58 3.72 -9.56 -9.33
N ARG A 59 3.57 -10.89 -9.25
CA ARG A 59 4.00 -11.69 -8.10
C ARG A 59 5.43 -12.17 -8.37
N SER A 60 6.31 -11.97 -7.40
CA SER A 60 7.68 -12.50 -7.42
C SER A 60 7.77 -13.75 -6.53
N ASN A 61 8.93 -14.40 -6.57
CA ASN A 61 9.27 -15.49 -5.66
C ASN A 61 9.35 -14.98 -4.21
N PHE A 62 9.32 -15.90 -3.24
CA PHE A 62 9.47 -15.59 -1.80
C PHE A 62 8.52 -14.49 -1.32
N HIS A 63 7.25 -14.56 -1.75
CA HIS A 63 6.18 -13.62 -1.39
C HIS A 63 6.39 -12.16 -1.87
N GLY A 64 7.45 -11.88 -2.64
CA GLY A 64 7.73 -10.54 -3.17
C GLY A 64 6.70 -10.05 -4.19
N ARG A 65 6.63 -8.73 -4.39
CA ARG A 65 5.66 -8.07 -5.28
C ARG A 65 6.33 -6.97 -6.09
N VAL A 66 5.90 -6.78 -7.33
CA VAL A 66 6.27 -5.57 -8.10
C VAL A 66 5.05 -4.66 -8.19
N VAL A 67 5.17 -3.48 -7.61
CA VAL A 67 4.09 -2.48 -7.59
C VAL A 67 4.38 -1.36 -8.58
N ALA A 68 3.34 -0.91 -9.27
CA ALA A 68 3.36 0.33 -10.02
C ALA A 68 2.86 1.47 -9.12
N LYS A 69 3.58 2.60 -9.13
CA LYS A 69 3.20 3.87 -8.51
C LYS A 69 3.38 4.96 -9.56
N GLY A 70 2.28 5.48 -10.12
CA GLY A 70 2.37 6.36 -11.29
C GLY A 70 3.13 5.68 -12.43
N THR A 71 4.26 6.25 -12.87
CA THR A 71 5.15 5.69 -13.89
C THR A 71 6.26 4.81 -13.33
N GLU A 72 6.43 4.76 -12.01
CA GLU A 72 7.51 4.02 -11.34
C GLU A 72 7.12 2.56 -11.12
N ARG A 73 8.13 1.68 -11.14
CA ARG A 73 8.01 0.26 -10.79
C ARG A 73 8.95 -0.06 -9.64
N ILE A 74 8.40 -0.55 -8.55
CA ILE A 74 9.15 -0.81 -7.31
C ILE A 74 9.01 -2.29 -6.98
N ALA A 75 10.14 -2.97 -6.77
CA ALA A 75 10.16 -4.34 -6.26
C ALA A 75 10.17 -4.32 -4.74
N LEU A 76 9.29 -5.13 -4.14
CA LEU A 76 9.14 -5.33 -2.70
C LEU A 76 9.43 -6.80 -2.39
N ASP A 77 10.19 -7.06 -1.33
CA ASP A 77 10.31 -8.41 -0.77
C ASP A 77 9.04 -8.80 0.00
N GLY A 78 8.94 -10.09 0.38
CA GLY A 78 7.78 -10.63 1.08
C GLY A 78 7.53 -9.95 2.42
N GLN A 79 8.59 -9.67 3.19
CA GLN A 79 8.46 -9.02 4.50
C GLN A 79 7.87 -7.61 4.34
N THR A 80 8.44 -6.79 3.46
CA THR A 80 7.94 -5.45 3.16
C THR A 80 6.49 -5.49 2.65
N ALA A 81 6.17 -6.41 1.74
CA ALA A 81 4.82 -6.56 1.20
C ALA A 81 3.78 -6.98 2.25
N ALA A 82 4.17 -7.77 3.26
CA ALA A 82 3.31 -8.19 4.35
C ALA A 82 2.99 -7.05 5.34
N HIS A 83 3.84 -6.03 5.42
CA HIS A 83 3.70 -4.90 6.35
C HIS A 83 3.07 -3.64 5.72
N ILE A 84 2.71 -3.67 4.43
CA ILE A 84 2.01 -2.56 3.76
C ILE A 84 0.54 -2.91 3.66
N HIS A 85 -0.28 -2.24 4.46
CA HIS A 85 -1.73 -2.39 4.49
C HIS A 85 -2.38 -1.53 3.39
N VAL A 86 -3.38 -2.09 2.75
CA VAL A 86 -4.04 -1.49 1.60
C VAL A 86 -5.54 -1.70 1.61
N ARG A 87 -6.25 -0.76 0.99
CA ARG A 87 -7.67 -0.90 0.63
C ARG A 87 -7.83 -0.66 -0.86
N ARG A 88 -8.90 -1.18 -1.48
CA ARG A 88 -9.23 -0.79 -2.86
C ARG A 88 -9.33 0.72 -2.97
N ALA A 89 -8.66 1.28 -3.97
CA ALA A 89 -8.80 2.70 -4.26
C ALA A 89 -10.24 2.94 -4.72
N GLU A 90 -10.90 3.94 -4.14
CA GLU A 90 -12.11 4.47 -4.72
C GLU A 90 -11.70 5.23 -5.98
N HIS A 91 -12.10 4.72 -7.14
CA HIS A 91 -11.99 5.48 -8.36
C HIS A 91 -13.09 6.55 -8.31
N PRO A 92 -12.80 7.85 -8.53
CA PRO A 92 -13.87 8.76 -8.90
C PRO A 92 -14.51 8.16 -10.17
N ALA A 93 -15.80 7.85 -10.13
CA ALA A 93 -16.50 7.31 -11.28
C ALA A 93 -16.10 8.12 -12.52
N SER A 94 -15.45 7.48 -13.50
CA SER A 94 -15.10 8.17 -14.73
C SER A 94 -16.38 8.77 -15.32
N PRO A 95 -16.39 10.02 -15.81
CA PRO A 95 -17.56 10.54 -16.49
C PRO A 95 -17.85 9.59 -17.65
N THR A 96 -19.01 8.93 -17.59
CA THR A 96 -19.50 8.06 -18.66
C THR A 96 -19.42 8.88 -19.94
N ALA A 97 -18.52 8.51 -20.86
CA ALA A 97 -18.47 9.10 -22.18
C ALA A 97 -19.81 8.78 -22.85
N THR A 98 -20.64 9.81 -23.02
CA THR A 98 -21.92 9.70 -23.71
C THR A 98 -21.66 9.17 -25.12
N PRO A 99 -22.28 8.05 -25.55
CA PRO A 99 -22.20 7.63 -26.93
C PRO A 99 -22.84 8.74 -27.77
N THR A 100 -22.05 9.31 -28.68
CA THR A 100 -22.57 10.28 -29.65
C THR A 100 -23.33 9.49 -30.71
N LYS A 101 -24.56 9.96 -30.97
CA LYS A 101 -25.60 9.43 -31.85
C LYS A 101 -25.11 8.84 -33.17
#